data_AF-A0A6P0VE57-F1
#
_entry.id   AF-A0A6P0VE57-F1
#
_cell.length_a   1.000
_cell.length_b   1.000
_cell.length_c   1.000
_cell.angle_alpha   90.00
_cell.angle_beta   90.00
_cell.angle_gamma   90.00
#
_symmetry.space_group_name_H-M   'P 1'
#
loop_
_entity.id
_entity.type
_entity.pdbx_description
1 polymer ?
#
loop_
_entity_poly.entity_id
_entity_poly.type
_entity_poly.pdbx_seq_one_letter_code
_entity_poly.pdbx_strand_id
1 'polypeptide(L)'
;MFKLKRDLRANTFKPESFVYNPQWNEQSSAVEHVFTALETQEFTITDCFTNREAVIKIYEGENYVLANSIKPSCEEMRAMLINSGWEPLESLRDTEGQFHIHLALAST
;
A
#
# COMPACT_ATOMS: atom_id res chain seq x y z
N MET A 1 -5.51 6.74 7.24
CA MET A 1 -5.69 6.32 8.66
C MET A 1 -6.93 5.46 8.95
N PHE A 2 -8.05 5.61 8.22
CA PHE A 2 -9.28 4.84 8.51
C PHE A 2 -9.22 3.32 8.25
N LYS A 3 -8.24 2.80 7.49
CA LYS A 3 -8.16 1.36 7.15
C LYS A 3 -7.65 0.49 8.32
N LEU A 4 -6.67 0.97 9.10
CA LEU A 4 -6.12 0.19 10.24
C LEU A 4 -7.11 0.01 11.38
N LYS A 5 -7.89 1.06 11.72
CA LYS A 5 -8.92 0.98 12.76
C LYS A 5 -10.09 0.07 12.40
N ARG A 6 -10.38 -0.11 11.10
CA ARG A 6 -11.54 -0.91 10.67
C ARG A 6 -11.27 -2.40 10.78
N ASP A 7 -10.05 -2.82 10.49
CA ASP A 7 -9.72 -4.25 10.36
C ASP A 7 -9.16 -4.82 11.68
N LEU A 8 -8.65 -3.97 12.59
CA LEU A 8 -8.22 -4.34 13.93
C LEU A 8 -9.21 -3.79 14.96
N ARG A 9 -9.89 -4.67 15.71
CA ARG A 9 -10.72 -4.29 16.88
C ARG A 9 -9.85 -3.90 18.08
N ALA A 10 -8.93 -2.97 17.89
CA ALA A 10 -8.02 -2.49 18.92
C ALA A 10 -8.58 -1.22 19.57
N ASN A 11 -9.28 -1.38 20.69
CA ASN A 11 -9.93 -0.26 21.39
C ASN A 11 -8.94 0.79 21.92
N THR A 12 -7.67 0.42 22.13
CA THR A 12 -6.63 1.30 22.67
C THR A 12 -5.59 1.74 21.63
N PHE A 13 -5.75 1.37 20.35
CA PHE A 13 -4.85 1.84 19.29
C PHE A 13 -5.06 3.34 19.05
N LYS A 14 -3.96 4.12 19.09
CA LYS A 14 -3.97 5.57 18.84
C LYS A 14 -3.30 5.89 17.50
N PRO A 15 -4.07 5.99 16.40
CA PRO A 15 -3.51 6.34 15.09
C PRO A 15 -2.80 7.69 15.07
N GLU A 16 -3.24 8.63 15.90
CA GLU A 16 -2.65 9.97 16.04
C GLU A 16 -1.21 9.95 16.56
N SER A 17 -0.80 8.84 17.19
CA SER A 17 0.57 8.59 17.64
C SER A 17 1.47 8.07 16.52
N PHE A 18 1.08 8.27 15.25
CA PHE A 18 1.87 7.98 14.07
C PHE A 18 1.95 9.21 13.17
N VAL A 19 3.15 9.48 12.65
CA VAL A 19 3.34 10.46 11.57
C VAL A 19 3.35 9.75 10.23
N TYR A 20 2.61 10.29 9.26
CA TYR A 20 2.59 9.80 7.88
C TYR A 20 3.64 10.54 7.06
N ASN A 21 4.52 9.78 6.42
CA ASN A 21 5.57 10.31 5.55
C ASN A 21 5.71 9.42 4.30
N PRO A 22 5.10 9.78 3.15
CA PRO A 22 5.32 9.02 1.92
C PRO A 22 6.76 9.16 1.45
N GLN A 23 7.35 8.06 1.00
CA GLN A 23 8.73 8.02 0.52
C GLN A 23 8.78 7.38 -0.86
N TRP A 24 9.64 7.90 -1.74
CA TRP A 24 9.94 7.25 -3.00
C TRP A 24 11.00 6.17 -2.75
N ASN A 25 10.70 4.93 -3.13
CA ASN A 25 11.65 3.82 -3.11
C ASN A 25 12.14 3.57 -4.54
N GLU A 26 13.40 3.95 -4.80
CA GLU A 26 14.06 3.81 -6.10
C GLU A 26 14.16 2.34 -6.55
N GLN A 27 14.33 1.40 -5.62
CA GLN A 27 14.53 -0.02 -5.95
C GLN A 27 13.24 -0.66 -6.47
N SER A 28 12.11 -0.30 -5.88
CA SER A 28 10.79 -0.83 -6.27
C SER A 28 10.03 0.10 -7.23
N SER A 29 10.58 1.28 -7.53
CA SER A 29 9.89 2.34 -8.30
C SER A 29 8.48 2.60 -7.77
N ALA A 30 8.37 2.72 -6.45
CA ALA A 30 7.09 2.86 -5.77
C ALA A 30 7.09 4.01 -4.77
N VAL A 31 5.93 4.64 -4.63
CA VAL A 31 5.66 5.48 -3.45
C VAL A 31 5.22 4.58 -2.32
N GLU A 32 6.02 4.51 -1.26
CA GLU A 32 5.73 3.78 -0.03
C GLU A 32 5.03 4.71 0.96
N HIS A 33 3.91 4.26 1.50
CA HIS A 33 3.16 4.98 2.52
C HIS A 33 3.69 4.58 3.90
N VAL A 34 4.72 5.29 4.37
CA VAL A 34 5.39 5.02 5.65
C VAL A 34 4.70 5.72 6.80
N PHE A 35 4.52 4.99 7.90
CA PHE A 35 4.02 5.50 9.17
C PHE A 35 5.08 5.27 10.24
N THR A 36 5.51 6.33 10.90
CA THR A 36 6.50 6.26 11.99
C THR A 36 5.80 6.44 13.32
N ALA A 37 6.04 5.53 14.27
CA ALA A 37 5.50 5.63 15.62
C ALA A 37 6.17 6.78 16.38
N LEU A 38 5.38 7.70 16.93
CA LEU A 38 5.85 8.86 17.70
C LEU A 38 6.02 8.54 19.20
N GLU A 39 5.41 7.46 19.67
CA GLU A 39 5.50 6.98 21.04
C GLU A 39 5.34 5.46 21.07
N THR A 40 5.87 4.83 22.12
CA THR A 40 5.64 3.41 22.37
C THR A 40 4.18 3.18 22.76
N GLN A 41 3.52 2.22 22.11
CA GLN A 41 2.14 1.87 22.35
C GLN A 41 1.98 0.37 22.53
N GLU A 42 1.11 -0.02 23.46
CA GLU A 42 0.70 -1.40 23.65
C GLU A 42 -0.82 -1.47 23.56
N PHE A 43 -1.32 -2.37 22.72
CA PHE A 43 -2.76 -2.53 22.49
C PHE A 43 -3.10 -3.99 22.19
N THR A 44 -4.29 -4.39 22.58
CA THR A 44 -4.82 -5.72 22.30
C THR A 44 -5.56 -5.71 20.98
N ILE A 45 -5.29 -6.69 20.13
CA ILE A 45 -6.10 -7.01 18.95
C ILE A 45 -6.92 -8.26 19.26
N THR A 46 -8.18 -8.28 18.82
CA THR A 46 -9.06 -9.45 18.93
C THR A 46 -9.32 -10.01 17.53
N ASP A 47 -9.00 -11.28 17.34
CA ASP A 47 -9.35 -12.03 16.14
C ASP A 47 -10.88 -12.13 16.01
N CYS A 48 -11.42 -11.65 14.89
CA CYS A 48 -12.86 -11.60 14.65
C CYS A 48 -13.51 -12.97 14.35
N PHE A 49 -12.72 -14.01 14.07
CA PHE A 49 -13.21 -15.37 13.79
C PHE A 49 -13.10 -16.28 15.02
N THR A 50 -12.02 -16.13 15.79
CA THR A 50 -11.74 -17.03 16.94
C THR A 50 -11.97 -16.36 18.30
N ASN A 51 -12.18 -15.04 18.35
CA ASN A 51 -12.19 -14.22 19.57
C ASN A 51 -10.91 -14.32 20.40
N ARG A 52 -9.82 -14.84 19.84
CA ARG A 52 -8.52 -14.86 20.51
C ARG A 52 -7.97 -13.45 20.58
N GLU A 53 -7.40 -13.12 21.74
CA GLU A 53 -6.70 -11.86 21.94
C GLU A 53 -5.19 -12.04 21.75
N ALA A 54 -4.56 -11.02 21.18
CA ALA A 54 -3.12 -10.90 21.11
C ALA A 54 -2.71 -9.47 21.51
N VAL A 55 -1.64 -9.36 22.30
CA VAL A 55 -1.06 -8.07 22.66
C VAL A 55 -0.04 -7.70 21.61
N ILE A 56 -0.19 -6.51 21.04
CA ILE A 56 0.76 -5.90 20.10
C ILE A 56 1.45 -4.76 20.81
N LYS A 57 2.77 -4.71 20.69
CA LYS A 57 3.59 -3.61 21.17
C LYS A 57 4.35 -3.01 20.00
N ILE A 58 4.20 -1.70 19.86
CA ILE A 58 4.90 -0.88 18.86
C ILE A 58 5.83 0.04 19.62
N TYR A 59 7.09 0.10 19.21
CA TYR A 59 8.09 0.95 19.83
C TYR A 59 8.17 2.30 19.14
N GLU A 60 8.52 3.33 19.91
CA GLU A 60 8.83 4.66 19.38
C GLU A 60 9.92 4.58 18.29
N GLY A 61 9.72 5.30 17.19
CA GLY A 61 10.64 5.35 16.06
C GLY A 61 10.51 4.19 15.06
N GLU A 62 9.70 3.17 15.33
CA GLU A 62 9.46 2.10 14.37
C GLU A 62 8.70 2.61 13.13
N ASN A 63 9.10 2.10 11.97
CA ASN A 63 8.53 2.45 10.67
C ASN A 63 7.72 1.30 10.10
N TYR A 64 6.53 1.62 9.58
CA TYR A 64 5.60 0.67 9.00
C TYR A 64 5.17 1.12 7.61
N VAL A 65 5.40 0.27 6.60
CA VAL A 65 4.89 0.48 5.24
C VAL A 65 3.53 -0.20 5.12
N LEU A 66 2.47 0.58 4.92
CA LEU A 66 1.09 0.08 4.96
C LEU A 66 0.39 0.07 3.59
N ALA A 67 0.97 0.75 2.61
CA ALA A 67 0.54 0.69 1.22
C ALA A 67 1.72 1.05 0.31
N ASN A 68 1.72 0.49 -0.90
CA ASN A 68 2.69 0.79 -1.94
C ASN A 68 1.94 1.18 -3.21
N SER A 69 2.42 2.22 -3.89
CA SER A 69 1.93 2.63 -5.20
C SER A 69 3.08 2.57 -6.21
N ILE A 70 3.19 1.42 -6.88
CA ILE A 70 4.18 1.18 -7.94
C ILE A 70 3.87 2.12 -9.11
N LYS A 71 4.90 2.71 -9.71
CA LYS A 71 4.83 3.62 -10.85
C LYS A 71 5.54 3.00 -12.05
N PRO A 72 4.96 1.95 -12.69
CA PRO A 72 5.56 1.38 -13.87
C PRO A 72 5.57 2.42 -14.99
N SER A 73 6.60 2.40 -15.82
CA SER A 73 6.59 3.07 -17.10
C SER A 73 5.56 2.44 -18.03
N CYS A 74 5.23 3.16 -19.11
CA CYS A 74 4.33 2.66 -20.16
C CYS A 74 4.83 1.33 -20.77
N GLU A 75 6.15 1.13 -20.87
CA GLU A 75 6.75 -0.09 -21.42
C GLU A 75 6.66 -1.24 -20.43
N GLU A 76 6.95 -0.98 -19.16
CA GLU A 76 6.82 -1.98 -18.07
C GLU A 76 5.37 -2.42 -17.91
N MET A 77 4.41 -1.49 -17.93
CA MET A 77 2.98 -1.83 -17.87
C MET A 77 2.56 -2.68 -19.06
N ARG A 78 3.05 -2.36 -20.28
CA ARG A 78 2.80 -3.18 -21.47
C ARG A 78 3.36 -4.60 -21.32
N ALA A 79 4.58 -4.73 -20.78
CA ALA A 79 5.18 -6.03 -20.51
C ALA A 79 4.39 -6.81 -19.44
N MET A 80 3.92 -6.15 -18.38
CA MET A 80 3.09 -6.77 -17.34
C MET A 80 1.77 -7.30 -17.89
N LEU A 81 1.12 -6.56 -18.79
CA LEU A 81 -0.09 -7.02 -19.48
C LEU A 81 0.16 -8.30 -20.28
N ILE A 82 1.20 -8.30 -21.12
CA ILE A 82 1.59 -9.47 -21.93
C ILE A 82 1.88 -10.69 -21.04
N ASN A 83 2.68 -10.51 -19.99
CA ASN A 83 3.04 -11.57 -19.06
C ASN A 83 1.84 -12.10 -18.27
N SER A 84 0.78 -11.31 -18.14
CA SER A 84 -0.47 -11.68 -17.48
C SER A 84 -1.50 -12.29 -18.43
N GLY A 85 -1.14 -12.56 -19.69
CA GLY A 85 -2.04 -13.14 -20.68
C GLY A 85 -3.00 -12.15 -21.32
N TRP A 86 -2.62 -10.88 -21.41
CA TRP A 86 -3.38 -9.84 -22.10
C TRP A 86 -2.64 -9.37 -23.35
N GLU A 87 -3.37 -9.16 -24.43
CA GLU A 87 -2.87 -8.56 -25.67
C GLU A 87 -3.06 -7.03 -25.61
N PRO A 88 -1.98 -6.23 -25.54
CA PRO A 88 -2.11 -4.78 -25.46
C PRO A 88 -2.39 -4.17 -26.85
N LEU A 89 -3.54 -3.49 -26.97
CA LEU A 89 -4.03 -2.90 -28.23
C LEU A 89 -3.57 -1.45 -28.40
N GLU A 90 -3.84 -0.62 -27.39
CA GLU A 90 -3.58 0.82 -27.44
C GLU A 90 -3.03 1.32 -26.11
N SER A 91 -2.28 2.41 -26.14
CA SER A 91 -1.80 3.10 -24.94
C SER A 91 -1.84 4.60 -25.18
N LEU A 92 -2.48 5.31 -24.26
CA LEU A 92 -2.61 6.76 -24.30
C LEU A 92 -1.93 7.37 -23.09
N ARG A 93 -1.30 8.53 -23.26
CA ARG A 93 -0.75 9.35 -22.19
C ARG A 93 -1.56 10.63 -22.07
N ASP A 94 -1.66 11.16 -20.86
CA ASP A 94 -2.15 12.51 -20.68
C ASP A 94 -1.16 13.54 -21.27
N THR A 95 -1.61 14.78 -21.42
CA THR A 95 -0.82 15.85 -22.06
C THR A 95 0.46 16.19 -21.30
N GLU A 96 0.48 15.94 -19.98
CA GLU A 96 1.63 16.21 -19.12
C GLU A 96 2.52 14.97 -18.91
N GLY A 97 2.10 13.80 -19.42
CA GLY A 97 2.83 12.55 -19.31
C GLY A 97 2.89 11.96 -17.89
N GLN A 98 2.01 12.41 -16.98
CA GLN A 98 1.92 11.93 -15.60
C GLN A 98 1.15 10.60 -15.47
N PHE A 99 0.28 10.30 -16.43
CA PHE A 99 -0.58 9.12 -16.43
C PHE A 99 -0.59 8.44 -17.80
N HIS A 100 -0.77 7.13 -17.78
CA HIS A 100 -1.00 6.36 -19.00
C HIS A 100 -2.14 5.36 -18.78
N ILE A 101 -2.93 5.16 -19.84
CA ILE A 101 -4.06 4.24 -19.87
C ILE A 101 -3.78 3.24 -20.97
N HIS A 102 -3.96 1.95 -20.67
CA HIS A 102 -3.78 0.87 -21.62
C HIS A 102 -5.12 0.20 -21.93
N LEU A 103 -5.40 0.01 -23.21
CA LEU A 103 -6.47 -0.87 -23.68
C LEU A 103 -5.84 -2.22 -24.02
N ALA A 104 -6.38 -3.30 -23.46
CA ALA A 104 -5.91 -4.66 -23.73
C ALA A 104 -7.08 -5.64 -23.83
N LEU A 105 -6.90 -6.69 -24.62
CA LEU A 105 -7.84 -7.79 -24.77
C LEU A 105 -7.34 -9.01 -23.99
N ALA A 106 -8.23 -9.77 -23.36
CA ALA A 106 -7.84 -11.03 -22.75
C ALA A 106 -7.43 -12.01 -23.87
N SER A 107 -6.21 -12.54 -23.78
CA SER A 107 -5.76 -13.55 -24.73
C SER A 107 -6.55 -14.84 -24.49
N THR A 108 -7.25 -15.33 -25.51
CA THR A 108 -7.98 -16.60 -25.49
C THR A 108 -7.07 -17.81 -25.40
#